data_AF-A0A9D8NZZ2-F1
#
_entry.id   AF-A0A9D8NZZ2-F1
#
_cell.length_a   1.000
_cell.length_b   1.000
_cell.length_c   1.000
_cell.angle_alpha   90.00
_cell.angle_beta   90.00
_cell.angle_gamma   90.00
#
_symmetry.space_group_name_H-M   'P 1'
#
loop_
_entity.id
_entity.type
_entity.pdbx_description
1 polymer ?
#
loop_
_entity_poly.entity_id
_entity_poly.type
_entity_poly.pdbx_seq_one_letter_code
_entity_poly.pdbx_strand_id
1 'polypeptide(L)'
;MSAEPIRVSFELFPPADAAMEATLWQSVQRLAPLAPRFVSVTYGADGSTRDRTHALVKRIQSETALTGAPHLTCVGAPRSEVLEIARKYWDEG
;
A
#
# COMPACT_ATOMS: atom_id res chain seq x y z
N MET A 1 -17.23 25.79 19.45
CA MET A 1 -17.04 24.35 19.19
C MET A 1 -15.95 24.25 18.13
N SER A 2 -14.75 23.81 18.47
CA SER A 2 -13.74 23.46 17.49
C SER A 2 -14.19 22.19 16.78
N ALA A 3 -14.42 22.24 15.47
CA ALA A 3 -14.72 21.06 14.68
C ALA A 3 -13.57 20.04 14.84
N GLU A 4 -13.92 18.77 15.05
CA GLU A 4 -12.93 17.71 15.12
C GLU A 4 -12.20 17.61 13.76
N PRO A 5 -10.86 17.50 13.74
CA PRO A 5 -10.11 17.44 12.48
C PRO A 5 -10.50 16.19 11.68
N ILE A 6 -10.77 16.38 10.38
CA ILE A 6 -11.13 15.29 9.47
C ILE A 6 -9.93 14.35 9.32
N ARG A 7 -10.15 13.05 9.51
CA ARG A 7 -9.15 12.00 9.27
C ARG A 7 -9.39 11.37 7.91
N VAL A 8 -8.33 11.21 7.12
CA VAL A 8 -8.37 10.64 5.78
C VAL A 8 -7.37 9.50 5.63
N SER A 9 -7.62 8.63 4.64
CA SER A 9 -6.70 7.63 4.10
C SER A 9 -6.86 7.60 2.58
N PHE A 10 -5.83 7.16 1.87
CA PHE A 10 -5.86 7.05 0.40
C PHE A 10 -5.56 5.63 -0.03
N GLU A 11 -6.25 5.16 -1.07
CA GLU A 11 -6.02 3.85 -1.68
C GLU A 11 -5.31 4.02 -3.03
N LEU A 12 -4.29 3.21 -3.25
CA LEU A 12 -3.41 3.24 -4.42
C LEU A 12 -3.39 1.87 -5.10
N PHE A 13 -3.11 1.88 -6.41
CA PHE A 13 -3.02 0.67 -7.22
C PHE A 13 -1.57 0.48 -7.69
N PRO A 14 -1.02 -0.75 -7.67
CA PRO A 14 0.30 -1.01 -8.21
C PRO A 14 0.37 -0.63 -9.71
N PRO A 15 1.40 0.12 -10.15
CA PRO A 15 1.47 0.59 -11.52
C PRO A 15 1.70 -0.59 -12.49
N ALA A 16 1.19 -0.45 -13.71
CA ALA A 16 1.34 -1.44 -14.79
C ALA A 16 2.55 -1.14 -15.68
N ASP A 17 3.01 0.11 -15.70
CA ASP A 17 4.13 0.58 -16.50
C ASP A 17 4.86 1.76 -15.82
N ALA A 18 5.96 2.19 -16.43
CA ALA A 18 6.82 3.26 -15.91
C ALA A 18 6.15 4.64 -15.89
N ALA A 19 5.22 4.92 -16.82
CA ALA A 19 4.52 6.20 -16.87
C ALA A 19 3.53 6.32 -15.71
N MET A 20 2.81 5.23 -15.42
CA MET A 20 1.92 5.14 -14.27
C MET A 20 2.69 5.12 -12.96
N GLU A 21 3.89 4.53 -12.91
CA GLU A 21 4.76 4.61 -11.74
C GLU A 21 5.17 6.06 -11.42
N ALA A 22 5.59 6.83 -12.41
CA ALA A 22 5.93 8.25 -12.22
C ALA A 22 4.72 9.06 -11.72
N THR A 23 3.54 8.82 -12.30
CA THR A 23 2.28 9.48 -11.92
C THR A 23 1.87 9.13 -10.49
N LEU A 24 1.97 7.84 -10.13
CA LEU A 24 1.69 7.35 -8.79
C LEU A 24 2.61 8.02 -7.77
N TRP A 25 3.92 8.10 -8.06
CA TRP A 25 4.87 8.70 -7.13
C TRP A 25 4.63 10.20 -6.93
N GLN A 26 4.30 10.92 -8.00
CA GLN A 26 3.87 12.32 -7.90
C GLN A 26 2.63 12.47 -7.03
N SER A 27 1.67 11.54 -7.13
CA SER A 27 0.46 11.53 -6.32
C SER A 27 0.78 11.29 -4.84
N VAL A 28 1.64 10.32 -4.53
CA VAL A 28 2.10 10.05 -3.16
C VAL A 28 2.74 11.31 -2.55
N GLN A 29 3.66 11.94 -3.26
CA GLN A 29 4.33 13.17 -2.80
C GLN A 29 3.34 14.33 -2.62
N ARG A 30 2.32 14.43 -3.47
CA ARG A 30 1.29 15.46 -3.38
C ARG A 30 0.34 15.26 -2.20
N LEU A 31 0.02 14.01 -1.87
CA LEU A 31 -0.92 13.64 -0.82
C LEU A 31 -0.27 13.54 0.57
N ALA A 32 1.04 13.24 0.65
CA ALA A 32 1.75 13.08 1.91
C ALA A 32 1.62 14.27 2.89
N PRO A 33 1.66 15.55 2.45
CA PRO A 33 1.49 16.71 3.33
C PRO A 33 0.10 16.81 3.98
N LEU A 34 -0.90 16.08 3.47
CA LEU A 34 -2.23 16.02 4.09
C LEU A 34 -2.25 15.15 5.36
N ALA A 35 -1.12 14.53 5.70
CA ALA A 35 -0.94 13.67 6.87
C ALA A 35 -2.07 12.63 7.02
N PRO A 36 -2.33 11.81 5.97
CA PRO A 36 -3.32 10.75 6.07
C PRO A 36 -2.92 9.76 7.18
N ARG A 37 -3.92 9.12 7.79
CA ARG A 37 -3.66 8.13 8.85
C ARG A 37 -2.86 6.94 8.34
N PHE A 38 -3.10 6.53 7.10
CA PHE A 38 -2.36 5.52 6.36
C PHE A 38 -2.70 5.63 4.87
N VAL A 39 -1.94 4.93 4.04
CA VAL A 39 -2.28 4.67 2.64
C VAL A 39 -2.37 3.17 2.41
N SER A 40 -3.39 2.72 1.67
CA SER A 40 -3.52 1.31 1.29
C SER A 40 -3.06 1.06 -0.14
N VAL A 41 -2.57 -0.14 -0.41
CA VAL A 41 -2.19 -0.58 -1.76
C VAL A 41 -2.97 -1.85 -2.11
N THR A 42 -3.70 -1.82 -3.22
CA THR A 42 -4.54 -2.93 -3.65
C THR A 42 -3.75 -4.16 -4.09
N TYR A 43 -4.37 -5.33 -3.94
CA TYR A 43 -3.85 -6.64 -4.31
C TYR A 43 -4.87 -7.32 -5.23
N GLY A 44 -4.45 -7.73 -6.43
CA GLY A 44 -5.29 -8.43 -7.40
C GLY A 44 -5.75 -9.78 -6.84
N ALA A 45 -7.05 -10.07 -6.90
CA ALA A 45 -7.66 -11.20 -6.20
C ALA A 45 -7.09 -12.59 -6.58
N ASP A 46 -6.48 -12.69 -7.76
CA ASP A 46 -5.79 -13.87 -8.30
C ASP A 46 -4.30 -13.96 -7.92
N GLY A 47 -3.78 -12.99 -7.16
CA GLY A 47 -2.36 -12.89 -6.81
C GLY A 47 -1.47 -12.22 -7.85
N SER A 48 -2.01 -11.81 -9.01
CA SER A 48 -1.24 -11.28 -10.14
C SER A 48 -0.45 -9.99 -9.85
N THR A 49 -0.83 -9.26 -8.80
CA THR A 49 -0.17 -8.01 -8.40
C THR A 49 0.59 -8.11 -7.09
N ARG A 50 0.75 -9.30 -6.51
CA ARG A 50 1.40 -9.50 -5.19
C ARG A 50 2.73 -8.77 -5.08
N ASP A 51 3.66 -9.07 -5.98
CA ASP A 51 5.04 -8.57 -5.89
C ASP A 51 5.09 -7.05 -6.11
N ARG A 52 4.22 -6.53 -6.99
CA ARG A 52 4.09 -5.08 -7.22
C ARG A 52 3.45 -4.36 -6.04
N THR A 53 2.50 -4.98 -5.36
CA THR A 53 1.88 -4.48 -4.12
C THR A 53 2.93 -4.37 -3.03
N HIS A 54 3.71 -5.43 -2.81
CA HIS A 54 4.79 -5.49 -1.82
C HIS A 54 5.85 -4.41 -2.09
N ALA A 55 6.34 -4.33 -3.33
CA ALA A 55 7.36 -3.36 -3.72
C ALA A 55 6.90 -1.92 -3.47
N LEU A 56 5.64 -1.61 -3.80
CA LEU A 56 5.09 -0.28 -3.60
C LEU A 56 4.91 0.07 -2.11
N VAL A 57 4.38 -0.84 -1.30
CA VAL A 57 4.24 -0.61 0.15
C VAL A 57 5.61 -0.37 0.78
N LYS A 58 6.59 -1.21 0.45
CA LYS A 58 7.97 -1.05 0.95
C LYS A 58 8.56 0.29 0.57
N ARG A 59 8.38 0.72 -0.69
CA ARG A 59 8.86 2.02 -1.16
C ARG A 59 8.21 3.18 -0.41
N ILE A 60 6.90 3.13 -0.19
CA ILE A 60 6.16 4.14 0.57
C ILE A 60 6.73 4.26 1.99
N GLN A 61 6.94 3.13 2.67
CA GLN A 61 7.49 3.11 4.03
C GLN A 61 8.96 3.58 4.08
N SER A 62 9.78 3.28 3.05
CA SER A 62 11.20 3.64 3.03
C SER A 62 11.49 5.07 2.60
N GLU A 63 10.67 5.63 1.70
CA GLU A 63 10.91 6.95 1.09
C GLU A 63 9.99 8.05 1.65
N THR A 64 9.01 7.71 2.49
CA THR A 64 8.06 8.68 3.07
C THR A 64 7.81 8.40 4.55
N ALA A 65 7.19 9.34 5.26
CA ALA A 65 6.72 9.13 6.64
C ALA A 65 5.32 8.47 6.71
N LEU A 66 4.78 8.02 5.57
CA LEU A 66 3.44 7.43 5.52
C LEU A 66 3.45 5.97 5.96
N THR A 67 2.43 5.58 6.73
CA THR A 67 2.15 4.17 7.02
C THR A 67 1.48 3.53 5.80
N GLY A 68 2.16 2.56 5.18
CA GLY A 68 1.62 1.76 4.08
C GLY A 68 0.92 0.48 4.56
N ALA A 69 -0.27 0.19 4.05
CA ALA A 69 -1.06 -1.00 4.34
C ALA A 69 -1.30 -1.83 3.07
N PRO A 70 -0.70 -3.02 2.93
CA PRO A 70 -0.97 -3.90 1.80
C PRO A 70 -2.35 -4.53 1.94
N HIS A 71 -3.13 -4.55 0.86
CA HIS A 71 -4.22 -5.52 0.75
C HIS A 71 -3.63 -6.92 0.59
N LEU A 72 -4.36 -7.93 1.08
CA LEU A 72 -3.96 -9.33 0.98
C LEU A 72 -5.21 -10.18 0.73
N THR A 73 -5.28 -10.84 -0.42
CA THR A 73 -6.37 -11.76 -0.73
C THR A 73 -5.93 -13.20 -0.51
N CYS A 74 -6.86 -14.06 -0.07
CA CYS A 74 -6.58 -15.46 0.21
C CYS A 74 -7.08 -16.42 -0.89
N VAL A 75 -7.80 -15.91 -1.89
CA VAL A 75 -8.38 -16.74 -2.96
C VAL A 75 -7.26 -17.37 -3.78
N GLY A 76 -7.36 -18.68 -4.00
CA GLY A 76 -6.37 -19.43 -4.78
C GLY A 76 -5.03 -19.68 -4.07
N ALA A 77 -4.85 -19.23 -2.83
CA ALA A 77 -3.62 -19.43 -2.06
C ALA A 77 -3.84 -20.40 -0.88
N PRO A 78 -2.92 -21.36 -0.64
CA PRO A 78 -2.95 -22.18 0.56
C PRO A 78 -2.73 -21.32 1.81
N ARG A 79 -3.31 -21.73 2.94
CA ARG A 79 -3.18 -21.02 4.23
C ARG A 79 -1.72 -20.76 4.62
N SER A 80 -0.81 -21.70 4.33
CA SER A 80 0.61 -21.56 4.64
C SER A 80 1.25 -20.37 3.90
N GLU A 81 0.89 -20.15 2.64
CA GLU A 81 1.40 -19.05 1.82
C GLU A 81 0.89 -17.69 2.33
N VAL A 82 -0.41 -17.60 2.66
CA VAL A 82 -0.99 -16.38 3.24
C VAL A 82 -0.30 -16.03 4.57
N LEU A 83 -0.03 -17.03 5.42
CA LEU A 83 0.67 -16.83 6.69
C LEU A 83 2.13 -16.43 6.50
N GLU A 84 2.81 -16.97 5.49
CA GLU A 84 4.17 -16.58 5.14
C GLU A 84 4.24 -15.12 4.69
N ILE A 85 3.31 -14.69 3.83
CA ILE A 85 3.21 -13.29 3.39
C ILE A 85 2.91 -12.36 4.57
N ALA A 86 1.96 -12.73 5.45
CA ALA A 86 1.64 -11.94 6.63
C ALA A 86 2.83 -11.80 7.60
N ARG A 87 3.62 -12.88 7.80
CA ARG A 87 4.86 -12.83 8.58
C ARG A 87 5.89 -11.92 7.94
N LYS A 88 6.06 -11.99 6.62
CA LYS A 88 6.97 -11.11 5.89
C LYS A 88 6.61 -9.64 6.09
N TYR A 89 5.32 -9.29 6.04
CA TYR A 89 4.89 -7.91 6.36
C TYR A 89 5.21 -7.54 7.80
N TRP A 90 4.94 -8.43 8.76
CA TRP A 90 5.28 -8.18 10.16
C TRP A 90 6.78 -7.95 10.38
N ASP A 91 7.64 -8.72 9.70
CA ASP A 91 9.10 -8.63 9.82
C ASP A 91 9.67 -7.37 9.14
N GLU A 92 8.97 -6.82 8.14
CA GLU A 92 9.37 -5.62 7.40
C GLU A 92 8.83 -4.31 8.01
N GLY A 93 7.83 -4.38 8.90
CA GLY A 93 7.23 -3.24 9.61
C GLY A 93 5.97 -2.67 8.96
#